data_AF-A0A433U219-F1
#
_entry.id   AF-A0A433U219-F1
#
_cell.length_a   1.000
_cell.length_b   1.000
_cell.length_c   1.000
_cell.angle_alpha   90.00
_cell.angle_beta   90.00
_cell.angle_gamma   90.00
#
_symmetry.space_group_name_H-M   'P 1'
#
loop_
_entity.id
_entity.type
_entity.pdbx_description
1 polymer ?
#
loop_
_entity_poly.entity_id
_entity_poly.type
_entity_poly.pdbx_seq_one_letter_code
_entity_poly.pdbx_strand_id
1 'polypeptide(L)'
;MYDTPRGSPELKKKIRWCALNDDVIWSMASQKPVFKLANNRYVVSDRQETAVGFVNCTFHSVYDWPSNLYSFVTWRPSAPTNGHINGAAPSSTTIHSITNGFDSDAGTSAGEVKRVDFPEMSEFLCPPVLYTDTTTGANNAQCVIAVLQVCHKQLVGQSEGSRTYDNILFIGSLDKNPSGIRSQTIHITDMLKFCDPSKDRFAYVYVTNSNLLMIYYVKGITHFNFESNKGLIVPPGLEKAAVLYNVQNRQVVRHFPAALDPMSDFRLCLWSKMSSVLVDNNLTVCGYSSLKPATRIKADLDPSNTVLALDGAYVVGLDTTGRCVHVYRTSDGHSMGSLFVHGKAGCINIAEDDRTIVVGCDDGRVLILSLVLGLSDPYKELISKLSYRTKEFQKQMQAENGDYRHLLNEDFAAADGKKPELFRLSQKIRTDVRLAVRKQASFKSLANAVLVANRQGNPNSKMCSIQ
;
A
#
# COMPACT_ATOMS: atom_id res chain seq x y z
N MET A 1 53.62 -4.16 9.27
CA MET A 1 52.51 -3.33 9.77
C MET A 1 51.58 -3.11 8.60
N TYR A 2 50.43 -3.80 8.58
CA TYR A 2 49.46 -3.66 7.50
C TYR A 2 48.33 -2.75 7.99
N ASP A 3 48.10 -1.69 7.23
CA ASP A 3 47.00 -0.74 7.39
C ASP A 3 45.65 -1.46 7.30
N THR A 4 44.83 -1.25 8.31
CA THR A 4 43.43 -1.69 8.34
C THR A 4 42.60 -0.69 7.53
N PRO A 5 41.76 -1.13 6.56
CA PRO A 5 40.90 -0.21 5.85
C PRO A 5 39.81 0.33 6.78
N ARG A 6 39.70 1.67 6.78
CA ARG A 6 38.68 2.44 7.49
C ARG A 6 37.26 2.01 7.08
N GLY A 7 36.47 1.70 8.10
CA GLY A 7 35.03 1.92 8.21
C GLY A 7 34.19 1.63 6.97
N SER A 8 33.57 0.45 6.94
CA SER A 8 32.36 0.25 6.16
C SER A 8 31.30 1.28 6.59
N PRO A 9 30.57 1.91 5.66
CA PRO A 9 29.44 2.76 6.02
C PRO A 9 28.44 1.90 6.78
N GLU A 10 28.13 2.30 8.02
CA GLU A 10 27.12 1.63 8.85
C GLU A 10 25.83 1.45 8.04
N LEU A 11 25.55 0.18 7.75
CA LEU A 11 24.32 -0.26 7.13
C LEU A 11 23.14 0.30 7.92
N LYS A 12 22.36 1.13 7.22
CA LYS A 12 20.91 1.39 7.33
C LYS A 12 20.28 0.94 8.65
N LYS A 13 19.73 1.92 9.40
CA LYS A 13 18.80 1.74 10.54
C LYS A 13 18.19 0.34 10.55
N LYS A 14 18.70 -0.54 11.41
CA LYS A 14 18.13 -1.85 11.66
C LYS A 14 16.64 -1.66 11.96
N ILE A 15 15.77 -2.22 11.13
CA ILE A 15 14.38 -2.43 11.51
C ILE A 15 14.43 -3.45 12.64
N ARG A 16 14.43 -2.98 13.88
CA ARG A 16 14.21 -3.85 15.03
C ARG A 16 12.75 -4.30 14.93
N TRP A 17 12.53 -5.60 15.01
CA TRP A 17 11.25 -6.20 15.37
C TRP A 17 10.97 -5.81 16.84
N CYS A 18 10.73 -4.53 17.08
CA CYS A 18 10.31 -4.03 18.39
C CYS A 18 8.87 -4.49 18.63
N ALA A 19 8.59 -4.86 19.88
CA ALA A 19 7.33 -5.44 20.36
C ALA A 19 6.06 -4.92 19.67
N LEU A 20 5.12 -5.85 19.46
CA LEU A 20 3.76 -5.58 19.01
C LEU A 20 3.17 -4.46 19.90
N ASN A 21 2.98 -3.27 19.36
CA ASN A 21 2.47 -2.12 20.09
C ASN A 21 0.95 -2.23 20.26
N ASP A 22 0.41 -1.45 21.19
CA ASP A 22 -1.03 -1.18 21.21
C ASP A 22 -1.38 -0.34 19.98
N ASP A 23 -2.22 -0.85 19.08
CA ASP A 23 -2.86 0.00 18.09
C ASP A 23 -4.12 0.61 18.69
N VAL A 24 -4.24 1.93 18.54
CA VAL A 24 -5.36 2.70 19.04
C VAL A 24 -5.94 3.52 17.89
N ILE A 25 -7.18 3.24 17.50
CA ILE A 25 -7.93 4.13 16.61
C ILE A 25 -8.48 5.27 17.46
N TRP A 26 -8.18 6.50 17.06
CA TRP A 26 -8.71 7.71 17.68
C TRP A 26 -9.82 8.30 16.83
N SER A 27 -10.91 8.71 17.49
CA SER A 27 -11.85 9.65 16.87
C SER A 27 -11.25 11.05 16.95
N MET A 28 -10.99 11.65 15.79
CA MET A 28 -10.49 13.02 15.71
C MET A 28 -11.50 14.04 16.24
N ALA A 29 -12.80 13.77 16.07
CA ALA A 29 -13.87 14.66 16.51
C ALA A 29 -14.00 14.68 18.04
N SER A 30 -13.95 13.51 18.68
CA SER A 30 -14.10 13.40 20.14
C SER A 30 -12.76 13.38 20.89
N GLN A 31 -11.63 13.34 20.17
CA GLN A 31 -10.27 13.17 20.71
C GLN A 31 -10.18 12.02 21.72
N LYS A 32 -10.90 10.93 21.47
CA LYS A 32 -10.97 9.75 22.34
C LYS A 32 -10.65 8.49 21.54
N PRO A 33 -10.05 7.46 22.18
CA PRO A 33 -9.87 6.17 21.55
C PRO A 33 -11.25 5.53 21.30
N VAL A 34 -11.48 5.07 20.07
CA VAL A 34 -12.73 4.36 19.67
C VAL A 34 -12.51 2.87 19.51
N PHE A 35 -11.27 2.44 19.29
CA PHE A 35 -10.89 1.05 19.24
C PHE A 35 -9.45 0.92 19.74
N LYS A 36 -9.18 -0.09 20.56
CA LYS A 36 -7.83 -0.41 21.03
C LYS A 36 -7.62 -1.90 20.94
N LEU A 37 -6.49 -2.30 20.40
CA LEU A 37 -6.12 -3.70 20.31
C LEU A 37 -4.61 -3.85 20.56
N ALA A 38 -4.27 -4.74 21.50
CA ALA A 38 -2.90 -5.05 21.84
C ALA A 38 -2.37 -6.17 20.97
N ASN A 39 -1.03 -6.24 20.83
CA ASN A 39 -0.33 -7.32 20.15
C ASN A 39 -0.64 -7.49 18.65
N ASN A 40 -0.87 -6.37 17.96
CA ASN A 40 -1.14 -6.40 16.53
C ASN A 40 0.11 -6.53 15.70
N ARG A 41 0.00 -7.36 14.67
CA ARG A 41 1.06 -7.60 13.68
C ARG A 41 0.85 -6.79 12.40
N TYR A 42 -0.41 -6.64 11.97
CA TYR A 42 -0.78 -5.92 10.75
C TYR A 42 -2.06 -5.13 10.96
N VAL A 43 -2.07 -3.92 10.40
CA VAL A 43 -3.29 -3.14 10.14
C VAL A 43 -3.49 -3.10 8.63
N VAL A 44 -4.69 -3.48 8.18
CA VAL A 44 -5.05 -3.55 6.76
C VAL A 44 -6.34 -2.77 6.56
N SER A 45 -6.46 -2.00 5.49
CA SER A 45 -7.73 -1.39 5.09
C SER A 45 -8.30 -2.13 3.88
N ASP A 46 -9.62 -2.12 3.74
CA ASP A 46 -10.21 -2.46 2.45
C ASP A 46 -9.90 -1.33 1.45
N ARG A 47 -10.03 -1.65 0.16
CA ARG A 47 -9.70 -0.70 -0.92
C ARG A 47 -10.51 0.60 -0.88
N GLN A 48 -11.71 0.59 -0.29
CA GLN A 48 -12.56 1.77 -0.14
C GLN A 48 -12.30 2.54 1.15
N GLU A 49 -11.38 2.07 1.99
CA GLU A 49 -11.10 2.60 3.33
C GLU A 49 -12.36 2.70 4.22
N THR A 50 -13.34 1.82 3.96
CA THR A 50 -14.59 1.73 4.72
C THR A 50 -14.47 0.78 5.92
N ALA A 51 -13.46 -0.08 5.91
CA ALA A 51 -13.19 -1.06 6.95
C ALA A 51 -11.69 -1.14 7.25
N VAL A 52 -11.37 -1.30 8.53
CA VAL A 52 -10.01 -1.54 9.00
C VAL A 52 -9.96 -2.91 9.66
N GLY A 53 -9.04 -3.74 9.22
CA GLY A 53 -8.72 -5.05 9.76
C GLY A 53 -7.44 -5.03 10.58
N PHE A 54 -7.43 -5.81 11.65
CA PHE A 54 -6.32 -5.97 12.56
C PHE A 54 -5.98 -7.45 12.69
N VAL A 55 -4.72 -7.81 12.54
CA VAL A 55 -4.22 -9.16 12.83
C VAL A 55 -3.63 -9.15 14.24
N ASN A 56 -4.38 -9.69 15.19
CA ASN A 56 -3.95 -9.87 16.56
C ASN A 56 -3.15 -11.16 16.70
N CYS A 57 -1.97 -11.08 17.33
CA CYS A 57 -1.17 -12.23 17.71
C CYS A 57 -1.41 -12.55 19.20
N THR A 58 -2.23 -13.57 19.49
CA THR A 58 -2.55 -13.96 20.86
C THR A 58 -1.39 -14.64 21.56
N PHE A 59 -0.54 -15.34 20.81
CA PHE A 59 0.70 -15.93 21.28
C PHE A 59 1.77 -15.79 20.21
N HIS A 60 2.93 -15.23 20.58
CA HIS A 60 4.08 -15.05 19.71
C HIS A 60 5.33 -15.69 20.32
N SER A 61 5.93 -16.63 19.62
CA SER A 61 7.26 -17.16 19.91
C SER A 61 8.22 -16.78 18.79
N VAL A 62 9.28 -16.04 19.16
CA VAL A 62 10.36 -15.67 18.23
C VAL A 62 11.23 -16.90 17.88
N TYR A 63 11.29 -17.89 18.78
CA TYR A 63 12.16 -19.06 18.65
C TYR A 63 11.46 -20.27 18.04
N ASP A 64 10.13 -20.33 18.12
CA ASP A 64 9.32 -21.40 17.58
C ASP A 64 8.05 -20.80 16.97
N TRP A 65 8.19 -20.19 15.80
CA TRP A 65 7.07 -19.61 15.07
C TRP A 65 5.89 -20.58 14.84
N PRO A 66 6.05 -21.92 14.76
CA PRO A 66 4.91 -22.84 14.73
C PRO A 66 4.01 -22.80 15.96
N SER A 67 4.45 -22.19 17.07
CA SER A 67 3.57 -22.01 18.23
C SER A 67 2.70 -20.75 18.11
N ASN A 68 2.88 -19.93 17.07
CA ASN A 68 2.17 -18.67 16.93
C ASN A 68 0.67 -18.87 16.67
N LEU A 69 -0.15 -17.99 17.26
CA LEU A 69 -1.59 -17.97 17.10
C LEU A 69 -2.06 -16.58 16.67
N TYR A 70 -2.85 -16.55 15.61
CA TYR A 70 -3.35 -15.31 15.01
C TYR A 70 -4.86 -15.32 14.89
N SER A 71 -5.46 -14.16 15.15
CA SER A 71 -6.85 -13.88 14.84
C SER A 71 -6.94 -12.57 14.07
N PHE A 72 -7.91 -12.49 13.17
CA PHE A 72 -8.22 -11.28 12.43
C PHE A 72 -9.48 -10.66 13.00
N VAL A 73 -9.44 -9.36 13.25
CA VAL A 73 -10.55 -8.56 13.77
C VAL A 73 -10.80 -7.42 12.80
N THR A 74 -12.02 -7.27 12.30
CA THR A 74 -12.41 -6.08 11.53
C THR A 74 -13.18 -5.10 12.37
N TRP A 75 -12.97 -3.81 12.10
CA TRP A 75 -13.72 -2.71 12.62
C TRP A 75 -14.26 -1.87 11.46
N ARG A 76 -15.54 -1.55 11.50
CA ARG A 76 -16.20 -0.63 10.57
C ARG A 76 -16.76 0.55 11.35
N PRO A 77 -16.52 1.80 10.92
CA PRO A 77 -17.25 2.92 11.46
C PRO A 77 -18.74 2.73 11.14
N SER A 78 -19.59 2.76 12.16
CA SER A 78 -21.03 2.93 11.93
C SER A 78 -21.24 4.24 11.18
N ALA A 79 -22.00 4.21 10.08
CA ALA A 79 -22.57 5.45 9.55
C ALA A 79 -23.29 6.14 10.71
N PRO A 80 -23.10 7.47 10.91
CA PRO A 80 -23.88 8.18 11.90
C PRO A 80 -25.34 7.90 11.58
N THR A 81 -26.02 7.17 12.47
CA THR A 81 -27.47 7.12 12.44
C THR A 81 -27.89 8.57 12.47
N ASN A 82 -28.64 9.02 11.46
CA ASN A 82 -29.29 10.32 11.47
C ASN A 82 -30.32 10.29 12.61
N GLY A 83 -29.84 10.36 13.84
CA GLY A 83 -30.63 10.59 15.01
C GLY A 83 -31.13 12.00 14.87
N HIS A 84 -32.43 12.14 14.63
CA HIS A 84 -33.14 13.36 14.95
C HIS A 84 -32.80 13.73 16.40
N ILE A 85 -31.90 14.68 16.59
CA ILE A 85 -31.62 15.29 17.88
C ILE A 85 -32.83 16.19 18.19
N ASN A 86 -33.87 15.61 18.78
CA ASN A 86 -34.78 16.38 19.62
C ASN A 86 -34.13 16.46 21.00
N GLY A 87 -33.99 17.69 21.47
CA GLY A 87 -32.98 18.08 22.45
C GLY A 87 -33.10 17.46 23.84
N ALA A 88 -31.95 17.21 24.43
CA ALA A 88 -31.59 17.50 25.83
C ALA A 88 -30.16 16.99 26.04
N ALA A 89 -29.28 17.85 26.55
CA ALA A 89 -27.95 17.45 26.99
C ALA A 89 -28.05 16.59 28.26
N PRO A 90 -27.20 15.56 28.41
CA PRO A 90 -26.84 15.09 29.74
C PRO A 90 -25.34 15.26 30.03
N SER A 91 -25.15 15.63 31.28
CA SER A 91 -23.96 15.90 32.06
C SER A 91 -23.02 14.71 32.23
N SER A 92 -21.78 15.05 32.59
CA SER A 92 -20.64 14.21 32.93
C SER A 92 -20.92 12.96 33.78
N THR A 93 -20.28 11.85 33.42
CA THR A 93 -20.05 10.72 34.33
C THR A 93 -18.58 10.30 34.28
N THR A 94 -18.01 10.17 35.47
CA THR A 94 -16.64 9.77 35.84
C THR A 94 -16.37 8.31 35.49
N ILE A 95 -15.17 7.98 35.00
CA ILE A 95 -14.73 6.60 34.70
C ILE A 95 -13.71 6.13 35.75
N HIS A 96 -14.01 5.03 36.43
CA HIS A 96 -13.06 4.25 37.24
C HIS A 96 -12.21 3.35 36.34
N SER A 97 -10.93 3.17 36.70
CA SER A 97 -10.04 2.20 36.08
C SER A 97 -10.37 0.77 36.51
N ILE A 98 -10.16 -0.21 35.63
CA ILE A 98 -9.72 -1.61 35.92
C ILE A 98 -9.26 -2.29 34.61
N THR A 99 -8.27 -3.15 34.78
CA THR A 99 -7.46 -3.95 33.85
C THR A 99 -8.10 -5.25 33.33
N ASN A 100 -7.57 -5.72 32.20
CA ASN A 100 -7.50 -7.12 31.72
C ASN A 100 -8.81 -7.92 31.67
N GLY A 101 -9.58 -7.68 30.62
CA GLY A 101 -10.62 -8.57 30.13
C GLY A 101 -11.11 -8.01 28.79
N PHE A 102 -11.18 -8.86 27.76
CA PHE A 102 -11.94 -8.56 26.56
C PHE A 102 -13.42 -8.55 26.94
N ASP A 103 -13.88 -7.54 27.64
CA ASP A 103 -15.30 -7.25 27.79
C ASP A 103 -15.55 -5.81 27.43
N SER A 104 -16.44 -5.68 26.45
CA SER A 104 -17.09 -4.46 26.00
C SER A 104 -17.61 -3.68 27.19
N ASP A 105 -17.00 -2.54 27.53
CA ASP A 105 -17.70 -1.37 28.09
C ASP A 105 -16.76 -0.17 28.22
N ALA A 106 -16.40 0.39 27.05
CA ALA A 106 -15.88 1.75 26.96
C ALA A 106 -16.63 2.52 25.87
N GLY A 107 -17.91 2.84 26.12
CA GLY A 107 -18.68 3.88 25.42
C GLY A 107 -18.42 4.00 23.91
N THR A 108 -18.39 2.86 23.21
CA THR A 108 -17.92 2.76 21.83
C THR A 108 -18.98 3.28 20.87
N SER A 109 -18.61 4.24 20.03
CA SER A 109 -19.28 4.44 18.74
C SER A 109 -19.46 3.09 18.04
N ALA A 110 -20.67 2.81 17.56
CA ALA A 110 -21.21 1.52 17.13
C ALA A 110 -20.44 0.78 16.01
N GLY A 111 -19.21 0.33 16.24
CA GLY A 111 -18.50 -0.50 15.25
C GLY A 111 -18.93 -1.97 15.30
N GLU A 112 -19.25 -2.58 14.16
CA GLU A 112 -19.39 -4.05 14.08
C GLU A 112 -17.99 -4.68 14.11
N VAL A 113 -17.77 -5.59 15.06
CA VAL A 113 -16.53 -6.36 15.17
C VAL A 113 -16.76 -7.78 14.63
N LYS A 114 -15.99 -8.19 13.63
CA LYS A 114 -16.04 -9.56 13.07
C LYS A 114 -14.68 -10.23 13.20
N ARG A 115 -14.68 -11.53 13.55
CA ARG A 115 -13.48 -12.32 13.82
C ARG A 115 -13.32 -13.53 12.89
N VAL A 116 -12.08 -13.78 12.46
CA VAL A 116 -11.65 -14.99 11.74
C VAL A 116 -10.36 -15.49 12.38
N ASP A 117 -10.28 -16.77 12.72
CA ASP A 117 -9.05 -17.38 13.21
C ASP A 117 -8.26 -18.00 12.04
N PHE A 118 -6.94 -17.82 12.06
CA PHE A 118 -6.05 -18.42 11.06
C PHE A 118 -5.66 -19.84 11.48
N PRO A 119 -5.24 -20.71 10.53
CA PRO A 119 -4.74 -22.04 10.87
C PRO A 119 -3.64 -21.99 11.93
N GLU A 120 -3.66 -22.95 12.86
CA GLU A 120 -2.59 -23.11 13.84
C GLU A 120 -1.26 -23.44 13.15
N MET A 121 -0.15 -23.17 13.83
CA MET A 121 1.20 -23.43 13.31
C MET A 121 1.48 -22.77 11.96
N SER A 122 0.93 -21.57 11.77
CA SER A 122 1.07 -20.80 10.55
C SER A 122 1.90 -19.53 10.75
N GLU A 123 2.53 -19.06 9.68
CA GLU A 123 3.21 -17.77 9.63
C GLU A 123 2.94 -17.06 8.30
N PHE A 124 2.78 -15.74 8.36
CA PHE A 124 2.48 -14.90 7.20
C PHE A 124 3.72 -14.74 6.32
N LEU A 125 3.57 -15.06 5.03
CA LEU A 125 4.60 -14.78 4.02
C LEU A 125 4.49 -13.35 3.47
N CYS A 126 3.32 -12.74 3.59
CA CYS A 126 3.07 -11.35 3.22
C CYS A 126 1.97 -10.77 4.11
N PRO A 127 1.86 -9.42 4.20
CA PRO A 127 0.72 -8.80 4.84
C PRO A 127 -0.59 -9.33 4.23
N PRO A 128 -1.57 -9.73 5.06
CA PRO A 128 -2.87 -10.15 4.53
C PRO A 128 -3.58 -8.99 3.84
N VAL A 129 -4.59 -9.30 3.04
CA VAL A 129 -5.36 -8.31 2.31
C VAL A 129 -6.84 -8.45 2.62
N LEU A 130 -7.50 -7.32 2.84
CA LEU A 130 -8.94 -7.27 3.02
C LEU A 130 -9.62 -7.10 1.65
N TYR A 131 -10.29 -8.15 1.22
CA TYR A 131 -11.03 -8.17 -0.04
C TYR A 131 -12.49 -7.85 0.22
N THR A 132 -13.03 -6.90 -0.56
CA THR A 132 -14.45 -6.57 -0.57
C THR A 132 -14.98 -6.83 -1.96
N ASP A 133 -15.98 -7.71 -2.07
CA ASP A 133 -16.73 -7.90 -3.29
C ASP A 133 -17.58 -6.66 -3.58
N THR A 134 -17.29 -5.98 -4.69
CA THR A 134 -18.08 -4.83 -5.16
C THR A 134 -18.96 -5.15 -6.37
N THR A 135 -18.94 -6.38 -6.90
CA THR A 135 -19.69 -6.75 -8.12
C THR A 135 -21.13 -7.12 -7.80
N THR A 136 -21.41 -7.62 -6.59
CA THR A 136 -22.72 -8.19 -6.22
C THR A 136 -23.74 -7.19 -5.66
N GLY A 137 -23.42 -5.90 -5.57
CA GLY A 137 -24.37 -4.78 -5.43
C GLY A 137 -25.22 -4.69 -4.15
N ALA A 138 -25.45 -5.78 -3.41
CA ALA A 138 -26.39 -5.82 -2.29
C ALA A 138 -25.79 -6.33 -0.97
N ASN A 139 -24.74 -7.17 -1.02
CA ASN A 139 -24.03 -7.65 0.17
C ASN A 139 -22.54 -7.65 -0.16
N ASN A 140 -21.84 -6.56 0.14
CA ASN A 140 -20.40 -6.42 -0.03
C ASN A 140 -19.68 -7.50 0.80
N ALA A 141 -19.55 -8.69 0.22
CA ALA A 141 -19.00 -9.82 0.91
C ALA A 141 -17.53 -9.54 1.20
N GLN A 142 -17.17 -9.61 2.47
CA GLN A 142 -15.79 -9.32 2.88
C GLN A 142 -15.08 -10.62 3.24
N CYS A 143 -13.87 -10.75 2.73
CA CYS A 143 -12.98 -11.81 3.18
C CYS A 143 -11.57 -11.28 3.45
N VAL A 144 -10.95 -11.87 4.46
CA VAL A 144 -9.52 -11.73 4.70
C VAL A 144 -8.79 -12.78 3.88
N ILE A 145 -7.75 -12.37 3.18
CA ILE A 145 -6.95 -13.22 2.32
C ILE A 145 -5.51 -13.18 2.82
N ALA A 146 -4.91 -14.34 3.04
CA ALA A 146 -3.54 -14.45 3.54
C ALA A 146 -2.78 -15.54 2.81
N VAL A 147 -1.49 -15.31 2.57
CA VAL A 147 -0.56 -16.38 2.17
C VAL A 147 0.21 -16.81 3.40
N LEU A 148 0.05 -18.07 3.77
CA LEU A 148 0.57 -18.64 5.01
C LEU A 148 1.53 -19.80 4.71
N GLN A 149 2.61 -19.90 5.47
CA GLN A 149 3.37 -21.13 5.61
C GLN A 149 2.88 -21.87 6.86
N VAL A 150 2.42 -23.11 6.69
CA VAL A 150 1.93 -23.99 7.76
C VAL A 150 2.96 -25.06 8.05
N CYS A 151 3.25 -25.28 9.33
CA CYS A 151 4.10 -26.37 9.81
C CYS A 151 3.24 -27.55 10.24
N HIS A 152 3.49 -28.72 9.68
CA HIS A 152 2.90 -29.98 10.10
C HIS A 152 3.95 -30.80 10.85
N LYS A 153 3.69 -31.04 12.14
CA LYS A 153 4.51 -31.90 12.99
C LYS A 153 4.14 -33.36 12.75
N GLN A 154 5.08 -34.16 12.25
CA GLN A 154 4.93 -35.61 12.21
C GLN A 154 5.40 -36.20 13.54
N LEU A 155 4.48 -36.79 14.28
CA LEU A 155 4.79 -37.51 15.51
C LEU A 155 5.19 -38.95 15.16
N VAL A 156 6.35 -39.39 15.66
CA VAL A 156 6.78 -40.78 15.62
C VAL A 156 6.82 -41.27 17.07
N GLY A 157 5.77 -41.97 17.50
CA GLY A 157 5.55 -42.28 18.92
C GLY A 157 5.09 -41.05 19.71
N GLN A 158 5.73 -40.80 20.87
CA GLN A 158 5.52 -39.57 21.67
C GLN A 158 6.54 -38.46 21.34
N SER A 159 7.48 -38.71 20.43
CA SER A 159 8.52 -37.77 20.02
C SER A 159 8.21 -37.13 18.67
N GLU A 160 8.54 -35.85 18.53
CA GLU A 160 8.48 -35.15 17.25
C GLU A 160 9.54 -35.75 16.31
N GLY A 161 9.09 -36.37 15.21
CA GLY A 161 9.97 -37.09 14.29
C GLY A 161 10.46 -36.20 13.15
N SER A 162 9.56 -35.51 12.46
CA SER A 162 9.93 -34.57 11.39
C SER A 162 8.93 -33.41 11.24
N ARG A 163 9.37 -32.28 10.71
CA ARG A 163 8.51 -31.15 10.33
C ARG A 163 8.38 -31.10 8.82
N THR A 164 7.16 -30.97 8.34
CA THR A 164 6.85 -30.71 6.93
C THR A 164 6.19 -29.35 6.82
N TYR A 165 6.44 -28.66 5.71
CA TYR A 165 5.94 -27.30 5.50
C TYR A 165 5.12 -27.24 4.23
N ASP A 166 4.03 -26.50 4.29
CA ASP A 166 3.18 -26.22 3.14
C ASP A 166 2.83 -24.74 3.08
N ASN A 167 2.60 -24.24 1.87
CA ASN A 167 2.23 -22.85 1.64
C ASN A 167 0.84 -22.79 1.04
N ILE A 168 -0.05 -22.14 1.76
CA ILE A 168 -1.47 -22.08 1.44
C ILE A 168 -1.93 -20.65 1.18
N LEU A 169 -2.96 -20.52 0.35
CA LEU A 169 -3.79 -19.33 0.29
C LEU A 169 -5.00 -19.55 1.19
N PHE A 170 -5.10 -18.78 2.26
CA PHE A 170 -6.23 -18.78 3.17
C PHE A 170 -7.22 -17.67 2.79
N ILE A 171 -8.50 -18.00 2.72
CA ILE A 171 -9.61 -17.08 2.44
C ILE A 171 -10.64 -17.23 3.56
N GLY A 172 -10.69 -16.27 4.49
CA GLY A 172 -11.64 -16.24 5.59
C GLY A 172 -12.79 -15.28 5.33
N SER A 173 -14.02 -15.78 5.19
CA SER A 173 -15.22 -14.96 5.10
C SER A 173 -15.53 -14.29 6.43
N LEU A 174 -15.86 -13.00 6.34
CA LEU A 174 -16.26 -12.17 7.46
C LEU A 174 -17.79 -12.07 7.59
N ASP A 175 -18.55 -12.76 6.74
CA ASP A 175 -20.01 -12.68 6.72
C ASP A 175 -20.67 -13.80 7.52
N LYS A 176 -21.79 -13.45 8.15
CA LYS A 176 -22.56 -14.31 9.07
C LYS A 176 -23.46 -15.28 8.32
N ASN A 177 -22.94 -16.05 7.37
CA ASN A 177 -23.73 -17.18 6.87
C ASN A 177 -23.68 -18.33 7.90
N PRO A 178 -24.82 -18.84 8.38
CA PRO A 178 -24.89 -19.79 9.51
C PRO A 178 -24.57 -21.25 9.16
N SER A 179 -24.30 -21.58 7.89
CA SER A 179 -24.18 -22.97 7.42
C SER A 179 -22.74 -23.50 7.24
N GLY A 180 -21.80 -23.11 8.12
CA GLY A 180 -20.84 -24.11 8.61
C GLY A 180 -19.40 -24.16 8.08
N ILE A 181 -18.98 -23.48 7.01
CA ILE A 181 -17.53 -23.35 6.72
C ILE A 181 -17.22 -21.92 6.25
N ARG A 182 -16.67 -21.13 7.18
CA ARG A 182 -16.35 -19.69 7.06
C ARG A 182 -14.99 -19.42 6.40
N SER A 183 -14.12 -20.41 6.32
CA SER A 183 -12.75 -20.25 5.81
C SER A 183 -12.41 -21.35 4.80
N GLN A 184 -11.65 -20.98 3.78
CA GLN A 184 -11.18 -21.86 2.73
C GLN A 184 -9.66 -21.82 2.68
N THR A 185 -9.05 -22.99 2.53
CA THR A 185 -7.64 -23.15 2.26
C THR A 185 -7.48 -23.65 0.84
N ILE A 186 -6.57 -23.03 0.09
CA ILE A 186 -6.28 -23.40 -1.30
C ILE A 186 -4.79 -23.68 -1.42
N HIS A 187 -4.45 -24.84 -1.98
CA HIS A 187 -3.09 -25.22 -2.32
C HIS A 187 -2.77 -24.85 -3.76
N ILE A 188 -1.48 -24.73 -4.07
CA ILE A 188 -1.05 -24.40 -5.45
C ILE A 188 -1.48 -25.48 -6.45
N THR A 189 -1.51 -26.74 -6.02
CA THR A 189 -1.99 -27.90 -6.80
C THR A 189 -3.46 -27.81 -7.16
N ASP A 190 -4.26 -27.12 -6.35
CA ASP A 190 -5.69 -26.92 -6.61
C ASP A 190 -5.90 -25.88 -7.73
N MET A 191 -4.93 -24.97 -7.91
CA MET A 191 -4.97 -23.92 -8.94
C MET A 191 -4.28 -24.34 -10.23
N LEU A 192 -3.17 -25.08 -10.15
CA LEU A 192 -2.29 -25.37 -11.29
C LEU A 192 -2.03 -26.87 -11.40
N LYS A 193 -2.32 -27.45 -12.58
CA LYS A 193 -2.13 -28.89 -12.83
C LYS A 193 -0.68 -29.33 -13.03
N PHE A 194 0.21 -28.39 -13.31
CA PHE A 194 1.60 -28.65 -13.71
C PHE A 194 2.63 -28.13 -12.70
N CYS A 195 2.20 -27.79 -11.48
CA CYS A 195 3.12 -27.37 -10.43
C CYS A 195 3.83 -28.57 -9.79
N ASP A 196 5.07 -28.36 -9.33
CA ASP A 196 5.75 -29.33 -8.48
C ASP A 196 5.28 -29.11 -7.02
N PRO A 197 4.46 -30.00 -6.44
CA PRO A 197 3.94 -29.83 -5.08
C PRO A 197 5.03 -29.87 -4.01
N SER A 198 6.24 -30.34 -4.33
CA SER A 198 7.37 -30.37 -3.40
C SER A 198 8.20 -29.09 -3.41
N LYS A 199 8.06 -28.25 -4.44
CA LYS A 199 8.97 -27.12 -4.70
C LYS A 199 8.30 -25.80 -5.11
N ASP A 200 7.06 -25.83 -5.55
CA ASP A 200 6.31 -24.63 -5.92
C ASP A 200 5.52 -24.15 -4.70
N ARG A 201 5.72 -22.87 -4.34
CA ARG A 201 5.25 -22.33 -3.06
C ARG A 201 4.66 -20.95 -3.25
N PHE A 202 3.42 -20.74 -2.81
CA PHE A 202 2.85 -19.39 -2.73
C PHE A 202 3.73 -18.50 -1.86
N ALA A 203 3.86 -17.24 -2.26
CA ALA A 203 4.79 -16.31 -1.64
C ALA A 203 4.16 -14.94 -1.34
N TYR A 204 3.25 -14.48 -2.20
CA TYR A 204 2.67 -13.14 -2.06
C TYR A 204 1.30 -13.05 -2.73
N VAL A 205 0.45 -12.16 -2.24
CA VAL A 205 -0.85 -11.85 -2.84
C VAL A 205 -1.07 -10.35 -2.92
N TYR A 206 -1.69 -9.92 -4.01
CA TYR A 206 -2.08 -8.54 -4.27
C TYR A 206 -3.51 -8.47 -4.82
N VAL A 207 -4.32 -7.54 -4.34
CA VAL A 207 -5.68 -7.31 -4.86
C VAL A 207 -5.62 -6.30 -6.00
N THR A 208 -6.03 -6.71 -7.19
CA THR A 208 -6.03 -5.87 -8.39
C THR A 208 -7.30 -5.05 -8.51
N ASN A 209 -7.31 -4.11 -9.45
CA ASN A 209 -8.42 -3.16 -9.57
C ASN A 209 -9.74 -3.77 -10.05
N SER A 210 -9.70 -4.98 -10.60
CA SER A 210 -10.88 -5.77 -10.97
C SER A 210 -11.38 -6.66 -9.83
N ASN A 211 -10.95 -6.44 -8.59
CA ASN A 211 -11.21 -7.34 -7.46
C ASN A 211 -10.81 -8.79 -7.78
N LEU A 212 -9.66 -8.94 -8.45
CA LEU A 212 -9.02 -10.23 -8.66
C LEU A 212 -7.77 -10.31 -7.78
N LEU A 213 -7.32 -11.51 -7.47
CA LEU A 213 -6.06 -11.71 -6.76
C LEU A 213 -4.96 -11.98 -7.76
N MET A 214 -3.89 -11.21 -7.69
CA MET A 214 -2.60 -11.60 -8.26
C MET A 214 -1.84 -12.35 -7.17
N ILE A 215 -1.67 -13.66 -7.36
CA ILE A 215 -0.97 -14.53 -6.41
C ILE A 215 0.37 -14.92 -7.02
N TYR A 216 1.45 -14.54 -6.36
CA TYR A 216 2.80 -14.93 -6.74
C TYR A 216 3.20 -16.22 -6.04
N TYR A 217 3.89 -17.07 -6.79
CA TYR A 217 4.55 -18.24 -6.26
C TYR A 217 5.97 -18.34 -6.81
N VAL A 218 6.82 -18.96 -6.02
CA VAL A 218 8.22 -19.24 -6.36
C VAL A 218 8.39 -20.72 -6.64
N LYS A 219 9.31 -21.05 -7.54
CA LYS A 219 9.68 -22.44 -7.82
C LYS A 219 10.98 -22.84 -7.13
N GLY A 220 11.15 -24.13 -6.91
CA GLY A 220 12.44 -24.69 -6.47
C GLY A 220 12.73 -24.53 -4.98
N ILE A 221 11.74 -24.21 -4.14
CA ILE A 221 11.93 -24.06 -2.69
C ILE A 221 10.99 -24.97 -1.91
N THR A 222 11.51 -25.63 -0.88
CA THR A 222 10.69 -26.52 -0.04
C THR A 222 9.90 -25.75 1.01
N HIS A 223 10.52 -24.71 1.59
CA HIS A 223 9.93 -23.82 2.59
C HIS A 223 10.70 -22.50 2.68
N PHE A 224 10.05 -21.48 3.20
CA PHE A 224 10.67 -20.21 3.53
C PHE A 224 11.26 -20.20 4.95
N ASN A 225 12.34 -19.45 5.09
CA ASN A 225 13.00 -19.21 6.37
C ASN A 225 12.61 -17.85 6.94
N PHE A 226 12.49 -17.80 8.26
CA PHE A 226 12.24 -16.59 9.02
C PHE A 226 13.45 -16.33 9.92
N GLU A 227 14.11 -15.17 9.75
CA GLU A 227 15.12 -14.70 10.69
C GLU A 227 14.50 -13.69 11.66
N SER A 228 14.76 -13.83 12.96
CA SER A 228 14.21 -12.97 14.01
C SER A 228 14.45 -11.46 13.80
N ASN A 229 15.53 -11.10 13.09
CA ASN A 229 15.88 -9.71 12.81
C ASN A 229 15.50 -9.22 11.41
N LYS A 230 15.20 -10.13 10.47
CA LYS A 230 14.95 -9.79 9.05
C LYS A 230 13.55 -10.19 8.58
N GLY A 231 12.83 -11.00 9.35
CA GLY A 231 11.57 -11.61 8.96
C GLY A 231 11.77 -12.66 7.87
N LEU A 232 10.79 -12.71 6.96
CA LEU A 232 10.81 -13.61 5.80
C LEU A 232 12.03 -13.35 4.91
N ILE A 233 12.80 -14.39 4.67
CA ILE A 233 13.90 -14.39 3.71
C ILE A 233 13.43 -15.10 2.45
N VAL A 234 13.35 -14.32 1.36
CA VAL A 234 13.11 -14.85 0.02
C VAL A 234 14.47 -15.04 -0.64
N PRO A 235 14.88 -16.28 -0.97
CA PRO A 235 16.15 -16.50 -1.66
C PRO A 235 16.19 -15.77 -3.00
N PRO A 236 17.31 -15.11 -3.36
CA PRO A 236 17.47 -14.49 -4.66
C PRO A 236 17.62 -15.55 -5.76
N GLY A 237 17.33 -15.18 -7.00
CA GLY A 237 17.54 -16.05 -8.17
C GLY A 237 16.45 -17.12 -8.36
N LEU A 238 15.40 -17.13 -7.53
CA LEU A 238 14.28 -18.05 -7.71
C LEU A 238 13.39 -17.59 -8.87
N GLU A 239 12.97 -18.55 -9.71
CA GLU A 239 11.93 -18.33 -10.71
C GLU A 239 10.61 -17.94 -10.03
N LYS A 240 9.99 -16.89 -10.57
CA LYS A 240 8.73 -16.34 -10.06
C LYS A 240 7.66 -16.43 -11.11
N ALA A 241 6.52 -16.98 -10.71
CA ALA A 241 5.33 -17.07 -11.52
C ALA A 241 4.15 -16.44 -10.77
N ALA A 242 3.08 -16.13 -11.50
CA ALA A 242 1.90 -15.52 -10.93
C ALA A 242 0.62 -16.12 -11.49
N VAL A 243 -0.45 -16.06 -10.70
CA VAL A 243 -1.79 -16.49 -11.05
C VAL A 243 -2.72 -15.31 -10.82
N LEU A 244 -3.52 -14.97 -11.83
CA LEU A 244 -4.67 -14.10 -11.66
C LEU A 244 -5.88 -14.96 -11.34
N TYR A 245 -6.41 -14.80 -10.14
CA TYR A 245 -7.46 -15.64 -9.57
C TYR A 245 -8.72 -14.84 -9.26
N ASN A 246 -9.87 -15.38 -9.69
CA ASN A 246 -11.18 -14.85 -9.33
C ASN A 246 -11.68 -15.59 -8.09
N VAL A 247 -11.78 -14.86 -6.97
CA VAL A 247 -12.21 -15.40 -5.67
C VAL A 247 -13.66 -15.90 -5.70
N GLN A 248 -14.54 -15.17 -6.39
CA GLN A 248 -15.98 -15.48 -6.45
C GLN A 248 -16.23 -16.76 -7.23
N ASN A 249 -15.67 -16.83 -8.44
CA ASN A 249 -15.84 -17.98 -9.33
C ASN A 249 -14.89 -19.13 -8.98
N ARG A 250 -14.01 -18.92 -8.00
CA ARG A 250 -12.95 -19.84 -7.59
C ARG A 250 -12.10 -20.36 -8.75
N GLN A 251 -11.82 -19.50 -9.72
CA GLN A 251 -11.22 -19.89 -10.99
C GLN A 251 -9.96 -19.10 -11.28
N VAL A 252 -8.96 -19.80 -11.83
CA VAL A 252 -7.80 -19.17 -12.45
C VAL A 252 -8.25 -18.48 -13.74
N VAL A 253 -8.17 -17.16 -13.75
CA VAL A 253 -8.42 -16.33 -14.94
C VAL A 253 -7.23 -16.42 -15.87
N ARG A 254 -6.02 -16.37 -15.30
CA ARG A 254 -4.79 -16.39 -16.08
C ARG A 254 -3.61 -16.88 -15.27
N HIS A 255 -2.66 -17.53 -15.96
CA HIS A 255 -1.38 -17.94 -15.41
C HIS A 255 -0.22 -17.26 -16.15
N PHE A 256 0.77 -16.81 -15.39
CA PHE A 256 1.99 -16.16 -15.85
C PHE A 256 3.18 -17.00 -15.38
N PRO A 257 3.72 -17.91 -16.23
CA PRO A 257 4.78 -18.85 -15.83
C PRO A 257 6.13 -18.18 -15.54
N ALA A 258 6.31 -16.94 -15.98
CA ALA A 258 7.46 -16.07 -15.70
C ALA A 258 6.93 -14.65 -15.52
N ALA A 259 6.69 -14.27 -14.27
CA ALA A 259 5.98 -13.02 -13.93
C ALA A 259 6.92 -11.88 -13.54
N LEU A 260 8.11 -12.20 -13.02
CA LEU A 260 9.11 -11.26 -12.53
C LEU A 260 10.51 -11.80 -12.77
N ASP A 261 11.49 -10.89 -12.82
CA ASP A 261 12.90 -11.27 -12.85
C ASP A 261 13.28 -12.10 -11.59
N PRO A 262 14.11 -13.14 -11.73
CA PRO A 262 14.55 -13.96 -10.59
C PRO A 262 15.25 -13.18 -9.47
N MET A 263 15.83 -12.02 -9.77
CA MET A 263 16.47 -11.13 -8.80
C MET A 263 15.51 -10.08 -8.22
N SER A 264 14.33 -9.91 -8.81
CA SER A 264 13.34 -8.95 -8.31
C SER A 264 12.66 -9.45 -7.03
N ASP A 265 12.33 -8.54 -6.12
CA ASP A 265 11.57 -8.80 -4.89
C ASP A 265 10.11 -8.37 -5.12
N PHE A 266 9.20 -9.35 -5.12
CA PHE A 266 7.76 -9.09 -5.32
C PHE A 266 7.16 -8.20 -4.23
N ARG A 267 7.77 -8.13 -3.03
CA ARG A 267 7.28 -7.29 -1.92
C ARG A 267 7.54 -5.81 -2.15
N LEU A 268 8.51 -5.49 -3.00
CA LEU A 268 8.93 -4.13 -3.35
C LEU A 268 8.41 -3.72 -4.73
N CYS A 269 7.55 -4.54 -5.35
CA CYS A 269 6.94 -4.20 -6.61
C CYS A 269 5.83 -3.15 -6.41
N LEU A 270 5.81 -2.16 -7.29
CA LEU A 270 4.85 -1.07 -7.31
C LEU A 270 3.76 -1.36 -8.32
N TRP A 271 2.51 -1.18 -7.88
CA TRP A 271 1.33 -1.41 -8.70
C TRP A 271 0.61 -0.11 -8.97
N SER A 272 0.30 0.14 -10.24
CA SER A 272 -0.57 1.24 -10.64
C SER A 272 -1.99 1.08 -10.07
N LYS A 273 -2.65 2.20 -9.78
CA LYS A 273 -4.00 2.27 -9.20
C LYS A 273 -5.10 1.72 -10.09
N MET A 274 -4.86 1.49 -11.38
CA MET A 274 -5.77 0.80 -12.32
C MET A 274 -5.19 -0.51 -12.83
N SER A 275 -4.05 -0.97 -12.29
CA SER A 275 -3.36 -2.20 -12.70
C SER A 275 -3.05 -2.18 -14.19
N SER A 276 -2.58 -1.05 -14.71
CA SER A 276 -2.06 -0.91 -16.07
C SER A 276 -0.60 -1.35 -16.15
N VAL A 277 0.18 -0.93 -15.15
CA VAL A 277 1.63 -1.08 -15.03
C VAL A 277 2.01 -1.68 -13.67
N LEU A 278 3.03 -2.53 -13.72
CA LEU A 278 3.80 -3.06 -12.59
C LEU A 278 5.24 -2.55 -12.74
N VAL A 279 5.86 -2.07 -11.66
CA VAL A 279 7.29 -1.73 -11.65
C VAL A 279 7.98 -2.54 -10.56
N ASP A 280 9.00 -3.31 -10.90
CA ASP A 280 9.76 -4.06 -9.92
C ASP A 280 10.83 -3.21 -9.21
N ASN A 281 11.48 -3.78 -8.19
CA ASN A 281 12.54 -3.12 -7.42
C ASN A 281 13.83 -2.89 -8.22
N ASN A 282 13.95 -3.44 -9.43
CA ASN A 282 15.02 -3.17 -10.38
C ASN A 282 14.63 -2.09 -11.41
N LEU A 283 13.49 -1.41 -11.17
CA LEU A 283 12.88 -0.40 -12.02
C LEU A 283 12.54 -0.91 -13.44
N THR A 284 12.25 -2.21 -13.54
CA THR A 284 11.70 -2.82 -14.74
C THR A 284 10.19 -2.62 -14.75
N VAL A 285 9.71 -1.98 -15.80
CA VAL A 285 8.30 -1.69 -16.05
C VAL A 285 7.72 -2.85 -16.85
N CYS A 286 6.68 -3.48 -16.32
CA CYS A 286 5.94 -4.57 -16.92
C CYS A 286 4.48 -4.16 -17.16
N GLY A 287 3.94 -4.49 -18.33
CA GLY A 287 2.52 -4.30 -18.61
C GLY A 287 1.69 -5.37 -17.89
N TYR A 288 0.63 -4.98 -17.16
CA TYR A 288 -0.20 -5.90 -16.36
C TYR A 288 -0.77 -7.06 -17.18
N SER A 289 -1.19 -6.79 -18.41
CA SER A 289 -1.82 -7.77 -19.30
C SER A 289 -0.87 -8.87 -19.76
N SER A 290 0.43 -8.80 -19.50
CA SER A 290 1.37 -9.86 -19.90
C SER A 290 2.42 -10.18 -18.85
N LEU A 291 2.62 -9.27 -17.89
CA LEU A 291 3.76 -9.24 -16.96
C LEU A 291 5.11 -9.38 -17.68
N LYS A 292 5.16 -9.03 -18.97
CA LYS A 292 6.41 -9.00 -19.73
C LYS A 292 7.10 -7.65 -19.52
N PRO A 293 8.43 -7.64 -19.39
CA PRO A 293 9.20 -6.41 -19.38
C PRO A 293 8.93 -5.59 -20.64
N ALA A 294 8.51 -4.34 -20.45
CA ALA A 294 8.28 -3.37 -21.52
C ALA A 294 9.40 -2.34 -21.58
N THR A 295 9.85 -1.85 -20.42
CA THR A 295 10.85 -0.78 -20.33
C THR A 295 11.66 -0.94 -19.04
N ARG A 296 12.91 -0.47 -19.02
CA ARG A 296 13.72 -0.42 -17.81
C ARG A 296 14.22 0.99 -17.58
N ILE A 297 13.89 1.55 -16.42
CA ILE A 297 14.36 2.89 -16.03
C ILE A 297 15.79 2.76 -15.50
N LYS A 298 16.72 3.43 -16.17
CA LYS A 298 18.13 3.49 -15.73
C LYS A 298 18.30 4.65 -14.76
N ALA A 299 17.98 4.41 -13.50
CA ALA A 299 18.07 5.41 -12.44
C ALA A 299 18.62 4.79 -11.15
N ASP A 300 19.28 5.62 -10.34
CA ASP A 300 19.71 5.25 -8.99
C ASP A 300 18.67 5.71 -7.97
N LEU A 301 17.51 5.07 -7.99
CA LEU A 301 16.44 5.31 -7.02
C LEU A 301 16.51 4.28 -5.91
N ASP A 302 16.22 4.71 -4.68
CA ASP A 302 15.98 3.78 -3.58
C ASP A 302 14.63 3.08 -3.82
N PRO A 303 14.60 1.75 -4.00
CA PRO A 303 13.37 1.01 -4.25
C PRO A 303 12.33 1.19 -3.14
N SER A 304 12.79 1.41 -1.90
CA SER A 304 11.94 1.60 -0.72
C SER A 304 11.26 2.98 -0.72
N ASN A 305 11.80 3.92 -1.48
CA ASN A 305 11.36 5.31 -1.61
C ASN A 305 11.00 5.63 -3.06
N THR A 306 10.37 4.67 -3.73
CA THR A 306 9.88 4.81 -5.09
C THR A 306 8.37 4.54 -5.11
N VAL A 307 7.63 5.36 -5.85
CA VAL A 307 6.18 5.36 -5.93
C VAL A 307 5.72 5.60 -7.36
N LEU A 308 4.50 5.19 -7.68
CA LEU A 308 3.87 5.45 -8.98
C LEU A 308 2.94 6.65 -8.89
N ALA A 309 2.96 7.48 -9.91
CA ALA A 309 2.06 8.62 -10.06
C ALA A 309 1.30 8.55 -11.39
N LEU A 310 0.15 9.22 -11.46
CA LEU A 310 -0.72 9.29 -12.64
C LEU A 310 -0.96 7.90 -13.26
N ASP A 311 -1.41 6.98 -12.43
CA ASP A 311 -1.76 5.60 -12.74
C ASP A 311 -0.59 4.80 -13.36
N GLY A 312 0.61 5.07 -12.84
CA GLY A 312 1.83 4.43 -13.32
C GLY A 312 2.32 4.98 -14.66
N ALA A 313 1.83 6.13 -15.12
CA ALA A 313 2.47 6.86 -16.22
C ALA A 313 3.87 7.35 -15.85
N TYR A 314 4.11 7.58 -14.54
CA TYR A 314 5.40 8.01 -14.02
C TYR A 314 5.83 7.21 -12.81
N VAL A 315 7.14 6.97 -12.72
CA VAL A 315 7.84 6.58 -11.50
C VAL A 315 8.41 7.84 -10.87
N VAL A 316 8.06 8.06 -9.60
CA VAL A 316 8.63 9.14 -8.78
C VAL A 316 9.41 8.48 -7.65
N GLY A 317 10.63 8.91 -7.41
CA GLY A 317 11.41 8.32 -6.32
C GLY A 317 12.50 9.23 -5.80
N LEU A 318 12.98 8.89 -4.62
CA LEU A 318 14.17 9.49 -4.03
C LEU A 318 15.42 8.77 -4.55
N ASP A 319 16.48 9.52 -4.79
CA ASP A 319 17.79 8.94 -5.02
C ASP A 319 18.32 8.25 -3.76
N THR A 320 19.37 7.44 -3.90
CA THR A 320 19.98 6.71 -2.77
C THR A 320 20.52 7.63 -1.66
N THR A 321 20.79 8.90 -1.98
CA THR A 321 21.23 9.90 -1.00
C THR A 321 20.07 10.55 -0.23
N GLY A 322 18.84 10.45 -0.74
CA GLY A 322 17.67 11.15 -0.24
C GLY A 322 17.74 12.67 -0.43
N ARG A 323 18.54 13.16 -1.38
CA ARG A 323 18.71 14.61 -1.63
C ARG A 323 17.97 15.08 -2.87
N CYS A 324 17.55 14.17 -3.74
CA CYS A 324 16.84 14.50 -4.95
C CYS A 324 15.58 13.65 -5.11
N VAL A 325 14.48 14.30 -5.47
CA VAL A 325 13.30 13.63 -6.04
C VAL A 325 13.50 13.60 -7.55
N HIS A 326 13.33 12.43 -8.15
CA HIS A 326 13.38 12.25 -9.59
C HIS A 326 12.04 11.75 -10.11
N VAL A 327 11.73 12.13 -11.35
CA VAL A 327 10.56 11.63 -12.06
C VAL A 327 10.96 11.05 -13.40
N TYR A 328 10.51 9.83 -13.67
CA TYR A 328 10.75 9.12 -14.91
C TYR A 328 9.42 8.70 -15.52
N ARG A 329 9.30 8.78 -16.85
CA ARG A 329 8.15 8.24 -17.56
C ARG A 329 8.30 6.73 -17.71
N THR A 330 7.25 5.96 -17.43
CA THR A 330 7.30 4.49 -17.48
C THR A 330 7.37 3.92 -18.89
N SER A 331 6.78 4.61 -19.88
CA SER A 331 6.67 4.11 -21.25
C SER A 331 8.00 4.04 -22.02
N ASP A 332 8.96 4.90 -21.67
CA ASP A 332 10.25 5.02 -22.35
C ASP A 332 11.44 5.11 -21.38
N GLY A 333 11.18 5.22 -20.08
CA GLY A 333 12.20 5.36 -19.05
C GLY A 333 12.87 6.73 -19.03
N HIS A 334 12.32 7.71 -19.74
CA HIS A 334 12.93 9.03 -19.88
C HIS A 334 12.82 9.84 -18.58
N SER A 335 13.91 10.50 -18.20
CA SER A 335 13.93 11.43 -17.06
C SER A 335 13.13 12.68 -17.41
N MET A 336 12.05 12.91 -16.67
CA MET A 336 11.16 14.06 -16.86
C MET A 336 11.64 15.27 -16.05
N GLY A 337 12.36 15.04 -14.96
CA GLY A 337 12.92 16.10 -14.13
C GLY A 337 13.47 15.60 -12.81
N SER A 338 14.17 16.49 -12.11
CA SER A 338 14.62 16.29 -10.75
C SER A 338 14.42 17.56 -9.92
N LEU A 339 14.23 17.37 -8.62
CA LEU A 339 14.10 18.45 -7.66
C LEU A 339 15.00 18.17 -6.46
N PHE A 340 15.86 19.14 -6.13
CA PHE A 340 16.67 19.08 -4.93
C PHE A 340 15.82 19.29 -3.68
N VAL A 341 15.99 18.42 -2.69
CA VAL A 341 15.34 18.51 -1.39
C VAL A 341 16.29 19.13 -0.39
N HIS A 342 15.86 20.21 0.25
CA HIS A 342 16.60 20.79 1.36
C HIS A 342 16.53 19.84 2.57
N GLY A 343 17.68 19.38 3.05
CA GLY A 343 17.76 18.31 4.07
C GLY A 343 17.87 16.93 3.43
N LYS A 344 17.64 15.88 4.21
CA LYS A 344 17.61 14.49 3.72
C LYS A 344 16.18 14.00 3.79
N ALA A 345 15.62 13.62 2.65
CA ALA A 345 14.31 12.99 2.57
C ALA A 345 14.40 11.56 3.10
N GLY A 346 13.50 11.23 4.02
CA GLY A 346 13.38 9.90 4.61
C GLY A 346 12.25 9.07 4.00
N CYS A 347 11.23 9.74 3.41
CA CYS A 347 10.10 9.08 2.79
C CYS A 347 9.45 9.93 1.69
N ILE A 348 8.73 9.25 0.79
CA ILE A 348 7.93 9.86 -0.27
C ILE A 348 6.60 9.11 -0.42
N ASN A 349 5.52 9.83 -0.74
CA ASN A 349 4.22 9.24 -1.02
C ASN A 349 3.45 10.07 -2.07
N ILE A 350 2.47 9.45 -2.73
CA ILE A 350 1.55 10.09 -3.68
C ILE A 350 0.16 10.11 -3.09
N ALA A 351 -0.49 11.27 -3.11
CA ALA A 351 -1.86 11.42 -2.64
C ALA A 351 -2.88 10.68 -3.53
N GLU A 352 -4.12 10.59 -3.09
CA GLU A 352 -5.20 9.89 -3.82
C GLU A 352 -5.49 10.50 -5.21
N ASP A 353 -5.28 11.81 -5.35
CA ASP A 353 -5.39 12.54 -6.61
C ASP A 353 -4.37 12.08 -7.67
N ASP A 354 -3.39 11.29 -7.25
CA ASP A 354 -2.34 10.68 -8.04
C ASP A 354 -1.32 11.66 -8.65
N ARG A 355 -1.28 12.86 -8.09
CA ARG A 355 -0.53 14.02 -8.60
C ARG A 355 0.26 14.72 -7.51
N THR A 356 -0.30 14.81 -6.32
CA THR A 356 0.33 15.48 -5.20
C THR A 356 1.36 14.55 -4.59
N ILE A 357 2.63 14.91 -4.73
CA ILE A 357 3.78 14.23 -4.13
C ILE A 357 4.02 14.87 -2.77
N VAL A 358 4.11 14.03 -1.74
CA VAL A 358 4.46 14.43 -0.38
C VAL A 358 5.81 13.80 -0.03
N VAL A 359 6.76 14.62 0.42
CA VAL A 359 8.10 14.18 0.82
C VAL A 359 8.33 14.58 2.28
N GLY A 360 8.64 13.60 3.12
CA GLY A 360 9.00 13.82 4.52
C GLY A 360 10.52 13.85 4.69
N CYS A 361 11.03 14.90 5.34
CA CYS A 361 12.45 15.08 5.60
C CYS A 361 12.82 14.72 7.04
N ASP A 362 14.05 14.24 7.22
CA ASP A 362 14.64 13.89 8.52
C ASP A 362 14.76 15.11 9.46
N ASP A 363 14.72 16.34 8.92
CA ASP A 363 14.71 17.59 9.69
C ASP A 363 13.30 18.00 10.17
N GLY A 364 12.30 17.13 9.98
CA GLY A 364 10.91 17.35 10.38
C GLY A 364 10.07 18.18 9.40
N ARG A 365 10.63 18.59 8.26
CA ARG A 365 9.90 19.33 7.23
C ARG A 365 9.15 18.39 6.29
N VAL A 366 8.09 18.92 5.68
CA VAL A 366 7.30 18.23 4.65
C VAL A 366 7.25 19.10 3.40
N LEU A 367 7.61 18.52 2.25
CA LEU A 367 7.44 19.16 0.94
C LEU A 367 6.19 18.59 0.29
N ILE A 368 5.35 19.47 -0.25
CA ILE A 368 4.16 19.13 -1.01
C ILE A 368 4.32 19.69 -2.41
N LEU A 369 4.30 18.82 -3.41
CA LEU A 369 4.58 19.15 -4.81
C LEU A 369 3.43 18.66 -5.68
N SER A 370 3.04 19.43 -6.68
CA SER A 370 2.06 18.99 -7.68
C SER A 370 2.79 18.54 -8.95
N LEU A 371 2.52 17.32 -9.40
CA LEU A 371 3.09 16.78 -10.63
C LEU A 371 2.31 17.25 -11.86
N VAL A 372 2.94 18.08 -12.69
CA VAL A 372 2.39 18.56 -13.98
C VAL A 372 3.47 18.51 -15.04
N LEU A 373 3.57 17.41 -15.79
CA LEU A 373 4.68 17.16 -16.72
C LEU A 373 4.28 17.27 -18.19
N GLY A 374 3.10 16.76 -18.56
CA GLY A 374 2.57 16.73 -19.92
C GLY A 374 1.19 17.36 -20.05
N LEU A 375 0.89 17.88 -21.25
CA LEU A 375 -0.45 18.37 -21.61
C LEU A 375 -1.49 17.24 -21.71
N SER A 376 -1.01 16.03 -21.99
CA SER A 376 -1.79 14.80 -22.08
C SER A 376 -2.02 14.11 -20.73
N ASP A 377 -1.41 14.61 -19.64
CA ASP A 377 -1.57 14.01 -18.33
C ASP A 377 -3.01 14.20 -17.86
N PRO A 378 -3.78 13.12 -17.62
CA PRO A 378 -5.22 13.20 -17.38
C PRO A 378 -5.51 14.01 -16.13
N TYR A 379 -6.08 15.22 -16.28
CA TYR A 379 -6.58 16.00 -15.14
C TYR A 379 -7.78 15.27 -14.56
N LYS A 380 -7.55 14.57 -13.43
CA LYS A 380 -8.60 13.84 -12.71
C LYS A 380 -9.78 14.77 -12.39
N GLU A 381 -9.53 16.05 -12.08
CA GLU A 381 -10.57 17.08 -11.91
C GLU A 381 -11.35 17.42 -13.18
N LEU A 382 -10.77 17.30 -14.37
CA LEU A 382 -11.51 17.53 -15.62
C LEU A 382 -12.37 16.32 -15.95
N ILE A 383 -11.85 15.11 -15.73
CA ILE A 383 -12.52 13.82 -16.03
C ILE A 383 -13.62 13.51 -15.00
N SER A 384 -13.42 13.84 -13.72
CA SER A 384 -14.44 13.65 -12.67
C SER A 384 -15.57 14.69 -12.72
N LYS A 385 -15.34 15.84 -13.37
CA LYS A 385 -16.35 16.85 -13.69
C LYS A 385 -17.02 16.64 -15.05
N LEU A 386 -16.67 15.57 -15.79
CA LEU A 386 -17.47 15.17 -16.95
C LEU A 386 -18.81 14.65 -16.44
N SER A 387 -19.90 15.26 -16.93
CA SER A 387 -21.25 15.10 -16.39
C SER A 387 -21.67 13.64 -16.24
N TYR A 388 -21.25 12.75 -17.16
CA TYR A 388 -21.59 11.33 -17.15
C TYR A 388 -20.98 10.49 -16.02
N ARG A 389 -19.93 10.99 -15.33
CA ARG A 389 -19.29 10.29 -14.20
C ARG A 389 -19.81 10.75 -12.83
N THR A 390 -20.71 11.74 -12.81
CA THR A 390 -21.38 12.13 -11.56
C THR A 390 -22.38 11.04 -11.14
N LYS A 391 -22.43 10.76 -9.83
CA LYS A 391 -23.31 9.71 -9.28
C LYS A 391 -24.80 9.99 -9.55
N GLU A 392 -25.17 11.25 -9.70
CA GLU A 392 -26.54 11.69 -10.01
C GLU A 392 -26.92 11.35 -11.46
N PHE A 393 -26.00 11.58 -12.41
CA PHE A 393 -26.24 11.29 -13.82
C PHE A 393 -26.20 9.79 -14.13
N GLN A 394 -25.32 9.03 -13.46
CA GLN A 394 -25.31 7.56 -13.57
C GLN A 394 -26.64 6.93 -13.08
N LYS A 395 -27.26 7.52 -12.05
CA LYS A 395 -28.59 7.10 -11.57
C LYS A 395 -29.71 7.45 -12.54
N GLN A 396 -29.66 8.61 -13.20
CA GLN A 396 -30.63 8.98 -14.25
C GLN A 396 -30.48 8.09 -15.50
N MET A 397 -29.25 7.79 -15.92
CA MET A 397 -28.98 7.00 -17.12
C MET A 397 -29.30 5.51 -16.96
N GLN A 398 -29.16 4.94 -15.76
CA GLN A 398 -29.64 3.58 -15.46
C GLN A 398 -31.17 3.45 -15.58
N ALA A 399 -31.91 4.56 -15.50
CA ALA A 399 -33.36 4.57 -15.69
C ALA A 399 -33.78 4.64 -17.18
N GLU A 400 -32.89 5.02 -18.10
CA GLU A 400 -33.25 5.40 -19.49
C GLU A 400 -32.70 4.47 -20.61
N ASN A 401 -31.98 3.38 -20.29
CA ASN A 401 -31.47 2.41 -21.30
C ASN A 401 -30.68 3.05 -22.48
N GLY A 402 -29.91 4.11 -22.22
CA GLY A 402 -29.26 4.91 -23.27
C GLY A 402 -27.94 4.34 -23.83
N ASP A 403 -27.72 4.49 -25.15
CA ASP A 403 -26.45 4.20 -25.85
C ASP A 403 -25.36 5.22 -25.48
N TYR A 404 -24.26 4.70 -24.95
CA TYR A 404 -23.16 5.43 -24.31
C TYR A 404 -22.14 6.03 -25.29
N ARG A 405 -22.15 5.61 -26.57
CA ARG A 405 -21.06 5.92 -27.51
C ARG A 405 -21.10 7.37 -28.02
N HIS A 406 -22.29 7.96 -28.16
CA HIS A 406 -22.43 9.33 -28.65
C HIS A 406 -21.92 10.36 -27.64
N LEU A 407 -22.23 10.16 -26.36
CA LEU A 407 -21.85 11.07 -25.27
C LEU A 407 -20.34 11.05 -24.99
N LEU A 408 -19.71 9.87 -25.06
CA LEU A 408 -18.25 9.76 -25.01
C LEU A 408 -17.58 10.59 -26.11
N ASN A 409 -18.13 10.57 -27.33
CA ASN A 409 -17.59 11.34 -28.44
C ASN A 409 -17.77 12.85 -28.25
N GLU A 410 -18.90 13.29 -27.67
CA GLU A 410 -19.13 14.70 -27.32
C GLU A 410 -18.19 15.18 -26.21
N ASP A 411 -17.93 14.34 -25.20
CA ASP A 411 -16.98 14.67 -24.12
C ASP A 411 -15.54 14.69 -24.61
N PHE A 412 -15.14 13.77 -25.49
CA PHE A 412 -13.86 13.83 -26.17
C PHE A 412 -13.74 15.12 -27.00
N ALA A 413 -14.79 15.51 -27.72
CA ALA A 413 -14.82 16.75 -28.48
C ALA A 413 -14.75 17.99 -27.58
N ALA A 414 -15.43 18.00 -26.42
CA ALA A 414 -15.41 19.11 -25.46
C ALA A 414 -14.06 19.23 -24.74
N ALA A 415 -13.45 18.10 -24.36
CA ALA A 415 -12.11 18.07 -23.81
C ALA A 415 -11.06 18.52 -24.83
N ASP A 416 -11.20 18.07 -26.08
CA ASP A 416 -10.33 18.47 -27.19
C ASP A 416 -10.48 19.95 -27.53
N GLY A 417 -11.70 20.50 -27.48
CA GLY A 417 -11.99 21.91 -27.69
C GLY A 417 -11.37 22.83 -26.63
N LYS A 418 -11.11 22.35 -25.41
CA LYS A 418 -10.48 23.11 -24.31
C LYS A 418 -8.94 22.97 -24.26
N LYS A 419 -8.35 22.06 -25.05
CA LYS A 419 -6.88 21.92 -25.17
C LYS A 419 -6.15 23.23 -25.52
N PRO A 420 -6.66 24.13 -26.40
CA PRO A 420 -5.97 25.38 -26.73
C PRO A 420 -5.89 26.38 -25.57
N GLU A 421 -6.88 26.42 -24.68
CA GLU A 421 -6.85 27.29 -23.51
C GLU A 421 -5.92 26.75 -22.43
N LEU A 422 -5.94 25.43 -22.20
CA LEU A 422 -4.95 24.76 -21.34
C LEU A 422 -3.53 24.91 -21.89
N PHE A 423 -3.38 24.96 -23.21
CA PHE A 423 -2.11 25.27 -23.88
C PHE A 423 -1.64 26.70 -23.57
N ARG A 424 -2.52 27.70 -23.68
CA ARG A 424 -2.18 29.08 -23.28
C ARG A 424 -1.87 29.19 -21.79
N LEU A 425 -2.61 28.50 -20.92
CA LEU A 425 -2.41 28.56 -19.48
C LEU A 425 -1.09 27.90 -19.05
N SER A 426 -0.79 26.71 -19.59
CA SER A 426 0.45 26.00 -19.30
C SER A 426 1.68 26.71 -19.87
N GLN A 427 1.59 27.31 -21.06
CA GLN A 427 2.64 28.17 -21.58
C GLN A 427 2.82 29.40 -20.71
N LYS A 428 1.74 30.05 -20.26
CA LYS A 428 1.81 31.19 -19.34
C LYS A 428 2.49 30.82 -18.03
N ILE A 429 2.10 29.71 -17.39
CA ILE A 429 2.73 29.20 -16.17
C ILE A 429 4.21 28.89 -16.39
N ARG A 430 4.58 28.22 -17.50
CA ARG A 430 6.00 27.95 -17.83
C ARG A 430 6.80 29.24 -18.04
N THR A 431 6.17 30.26 -18.62
CA THR A 431 6.79 31.57 -18.85
C THR A 431 6.95 32.33 -17.54
N ASP A 432 5.93 32.32 -16.68
CA ASP A 432 5.92 32.93 -15.35
C ASP A 432 6.94 32.25 -14.42
N VAL A 433 7.04 30.92 -14.44
CA VAL A 433 8.06 30.17 -13.71
C VAL A 433 9.46 30.45 -14.25
N ARG A 434 9.66 30.50 -15.58
CA ARG A 434 10.95 30.91 -16.16
C ARG A 434 11.33 32.34 -15.80
N LEU A 435 10.37 33.25 -15.73
CA LEU A 435 10.58 34.64 -15.29
C LEU A 435 10.85 34.72 -13.79
N ALA A 436 10.22 33.89 -12.97
CA ALA A 436 10.48 33.76 -11.54
C ALA A 436 11.85 33.16 -11.25
N VAL A 437 12.30 32.16 -12.03
CA VAL A 437 13.66 31.59 -11.94
C VAL A 437 14.74 32.57 -12.44
N ARG A 438 14.42 33.43 -13.43
CA ARG A 438 15.33 34.51 -13.87
C ARG A 438 15.42 35.66 -12.88
N LYS A 439 14.41 35.86 -12.03
CA LYS A 439 14.53 36.76 -10.87
C LYS A 439 15.31 36.01 -9.80
N GLN A 440 16.64 36.20 -9.76
CA GLN A 440 17.43 35.85 -8.57
C GLN A 440 16.66 36.30 -7.32
N ALA A 441 16.56 35.42 -6.32
CA ALA A 441 15.97 35.77 -5.03
C ALA A 441 16.61 37.09 -4.58
N SER A 442 15.79 38.15 -4.50
CA SER A 442 16.30 39.48 -4.20
C SER A 442 17.12 39.42 -2.90
N PHE A 443 18.17 40.23 -2.79
CA PHE A 443 18.95 40.35 -1.54
C PHE A 443 18.05 40.56 -0.31
N LYS A 444 16.86 41.16 -0.49
CA LYS A 444 15.82 41.31 0.54
C LYS A 444 15.20 39.99 1.00
N SER A 445 14.98 39.04 0.09
CA SER A 445 14.41 37.71 0.38
C SER A 445 15.40 36.83 1.16
N LEU A 446 16.69 36.89 0.78
CA LEU A 446 17.79 36.24 1.51
C LEU A 446 18.02 36.90 2.89
N ALA A 447 18.01 38.24 2.97
CA ALA A 447 18.15 38.95 4.24
C ALA A 447 17.02 38.64 5.22
N ASN A 448 15.77 38.52 4.74
CA ASN A 448 14.63 38.13 5.59
C ASN A 448 14.73 36.67 6.06
N ALA A 449 15.20 35.74 5.22
CA ALA A 449 15.41 34.35 5.63
C ALA A 449 16.51 34.23 6.71
N VAL A 450 17.61 34.98 6.59
CA VAL A 450 18.68 35.06 7.59
C VAL A 450 18.19 35.71 8.89
N LEU A 451 17.39 36.78 8.80
CA LEU A 451 16.81 37.44 9.98
C LEU A 451 15.82 36.54 10.75
N VAL A 452 15.02 35.74 10.04
CA VAL A 452 14.11 34.77 10.66
C VAL A 452 14.89 33.62 11.30
N ALA A 453 15.94 33.12 10.65
CA ALA A 453 16.83 32.10 11.22
C ALA A 453 17.57 32.59 12.48
N ASN A 454 18.04 33.85 12.49
CA ASN A 454 18.70 34.45 13.66
C ASN A 454 17.74 34.72 14.83
N ARG A 455 16.45 34.96 14.56
CA ARG A 455 15.43 35.15 15.62
C ARG A 455 14.95 33.84 16.25
N GLN A 456 15.18 32.70 15.60
CA GLN A 456 14.81 31.37 16.11
C GLN A 456 16.00 30.56 16.66
N GLY A 457 17.20 31.15 16.70
CA GLY A 457 18.44 30.49 17.10
C GLY A 457 18.61 30.37 18.62
N ASN A 458 18.61 29.12 19.10
CA ASN A 458 19.18 28.70 20.38
C ASN A 458 20.67 29.08 20.42
N PRO A 459 21.22 29.73 21.47
CA PRO A 459 22.59 30.29 21.50
C PRO A 459 23.76 29.31 21.28
N ASN A 460 23.49 28.01 21.10
CA ASN A 460 24.51 26.99 20.84
C ASN A 460 24.62 26.55 19.37
N SER A 461 23.85 27.09 18.42
CA SER A 461 24.05 26.77 17.00
C SER A 461 25.18 27.62 16.40
N LYS A 462 26.34 27.02 16.13
CA LYS A 462 27.44 27.66 15.40
C LYS A 462 26.93 28.26 14.08
N MET A 463 27.15 29.56 13.90
CA MET A 463 26.77 30.30 12.70
C MET A 463 27.46 29.71 11.46
N CYS A 464 26.68 29.53 10.39
CA CYS A 464 27.22 29.26 9.07
C CYS A 464 27.59 30.61 8.44
N SER A 465 28.89 30.93 8.36
CA SER A 465 29.38 32.03 7.55
C SER A 465 29.53 31.56 6.11
N ILE A 466 28.88 32.25 5.17
CA ILE A 466 29.13 32.08 3.74
C ILE A 466 30.36 32.94 3.40
N GLN A 467 31.42 32.31 2.88
CA GLN A 467 32.45 32.97 2.06
C GLN A 467 32.10 32.78 0.59
#